data_AF-A0A7Y1T9P8-F1
#
_entry.id   AF-A0A7Y1T9P8-F1
#
_cell.length_a   1.000
_cell.length_b   1.000
_cell.length_c   1.000
_cell.angle_alpha   90.00
_cell.angle_beta   90.00
_cell.angle_gamma   90.00
#
_symmetry.space_group_name_H-M   'P 1'
#
loop_
_entity.id
_entity.type
_entity.pdbx_description
1 polymer ?
#
loop_
_entity_poly.entity_id
_entity_poly.type
_entity_poly.pdbx_seq_one_letter_code
_entity_poly.pdbx_strand_id
1 'polypeptide(L)'
;AMVLSKDGNPEVYVMDLASKSLQRVTRHFSIDTEPDWTPDGKALVFTSDRGGQPQIYRVDIETGKVGRITFRGNYNAAAQMLADGKSMVMVHQQNGEYHIAWQEIETGRLLVLTRSFLDESPSIAPNGSMLLFATKQGDRGVLAAVALDGGFKYRLPSPDSDVREPAWSPKTR
;
A
#
# COMPACT_ATOMS: atom_id res chain seq x y z
N ALA A 1 2.19 -11.60 -4.75
CA ALA A 1 3.65 -11.45 -4.57
C ALA A 1 3.97 -11.63 -3.09
N MET A 2 5.24 -11.83 -2.74
CA MET A 2 5.69 -11.97 -1.35
C MET A 2 7.07 -11.34 -1.16
N VAL A 3 7.42 -11.02 0.08
CA VAL A 3 8.74 -10.51 0.45
C VAL A 3 9.55 -11.64 1.07
N LEU A 4 10.78 -11.86 0.60
CA LEU A 4 11.70 -12.81 1.23
C LEU A 4 13.05 -12.13 1.45
N SER A 5 13.69 -12.42 2.59
CA SER A 5 15.07 -12.00 2.88
C SER A 5 16.08 -13.12 2.65
N LYS A 6 15.68 -14.17 1.91
CA LYS A 6 16.49 -15.39 1.74
C LYS A 6 17.81 -15.16 0.99
N ASP A 7 17.91 -14.06 0.23
CA ASP A 7 19.09 -13.69 -0.56
C ASP A 7 19.85 -12.50 0.07
N GLY A 8 19.65 -12.21 1.36
CA GLY A 8 20.35 -11.16 2.11
C GLY A 8 19.41 -10.04 2.57
N ASN A 9 19.11 -9.09 1.69
CA ASN A 9 18.16 -8.01 1.96
C ASN A 9 16.71 -8.43 1.61
N PRO A 10 15.68 -7.77 2.18
CA PRO A 10 14.29 -7.99 1.79
C PRO A 10 14.05 -7.61 0.33
N GLU A 11 13.51 -8.56 -0.42
CA GLU A 11 13.24 -8.41 -1.85
C GLU A 11 11.86 -8.96 -2.19
N VAL A 12 11.28 -8.46 -3.28
CA VAL A 12 9.98 -8.90 -3.82
C VAL A 12 10.17 -10.11 -4.72
N TYR A 13 9.38 -11.15 -4.45
CA TYR A 13 9.29 -12.37 -5.24
C TYR A 13 7.86 -12.60 -5.72
N VAL A 14 7.75 -13.25 -6.87
CA VAL A 14 6.49 -13.74 -7.45
C VAL A 14 6.60 -15.24 -7.61
N MET A 15 5.57 -15.95 -7.16
CA MET A 15 5.44 -17.38 -7.36
C MET A 15 4.29 -17.65 -8.33
N ASP A 16 4.56 -18.40 -9.38
CA ASP A 16 3.52 -19.03 -10.17
C ASP A 16 2.95 -20.22 -9.40
N LEU A 17 1.64 -20.19 -9.09
CA LEU A 17 1.04 -21.18 -8.20
C LEU A 17 0.85 -22.55 -8.86
N ALA A 18 0.72 -22.61 -10.19
CA ALA A 18 0.52 -23.86 -10.91
C ALA A 18 1.82 -24.67 -11.01
N SER A 19 2.90 -24.01 -11.41
CA SER A 19 4.23 -24.60 -11.56
C SER A 19 5.06 -24.58 -10.28
N LYS A 20 4.65 -23.79 -9.28
CA LYS A 20 5.43 -23.47 -8.07
C LYS A 20 6.76 -22.77 -8.36
N SER A 21 6.92 -22.22 -9.56
CA SER A 21 8.12 -21.49 -9.96
C SER A 21 8.21 -20.18 -9.17
N LEU A 22 9.34 -19.94 -8.53
CA LEU A 22 9.60 -18.73 -7.75
C LEU A 22 10.60 -17.83 -8.48
N GLN A 23 10.18 -16.62 -8.82
CA GLN A 23 10.98 -15.60 -9.48
C GLN A 23 11.26 -14.45 -8.53
N ARG A 24 12.54 -14.05 -8.45
CA ARG A 24 12.94 -12.78 -7.81
C ARG A 24 12.67 -11.62 -8.75
N VAL A 25 11.85 -10.66 -8.32
CA VAL A 25 11.41 -9.53 -9.12
C VAL A 25 12.32 -8.32 -8.91
N THR A 26 12.68 -8.02 -7.67
CA THR A 26 13.58 -6.90 -7.34
C THR A 26 14.99 -7.39 -7.02
N ARG A 27 15.98 -6.60 -7.42
CA ARG A 27 17.42 -6.91 -7.29
C ARG A 27 18.16 -5.61 -6.98
N HIS A 28 18.12 -5.20 -5.72
CA HIS A 28 18.77 -3.98 -5.27
C HIS A 28 19.27 -4.17 -3.84
N PHE A 29 20.19 -3.34 -3.34
CA PHE A 29 20.66 -3.44 -1.95
C PHE A 29 19.69 -2.83 -0.92
N SER A 30 18.58 -2.26 -1.39
CA SER A 30 17.55 -1.61 -0.58
C SER A 30 16.63 -2.62 0.10
N ILE A 31 15.85 -2.16 1.06
CA ILE A 31 14.73 -2.90 1.60
C ILE A 31 13.55 -2.70 0.65
N ASP A 32 13.10 -3.78 0.01
CA ASP A 32 11.93 -3.77 -0.88
C ASP A 32 10.80 -4.62 -0.26
N THR A 33 9.68 -3.97 0.10
CA THR A 33 8.60 -4.57 0.90
C THR A 33 7.21 -4.22 0.38
N GLU A 34 6.17 -4.80 1.01
CA GLU A 34 4.76 -4.42 0.81
C GLU A 34 4.30 -4.40 -0.67
N PRO A 35 4.51 -5.48 -1.43
CA PRO A 35 4.15 -5.49 -2.84
C PRO A 35 2.63 -5.60 -3.03
N ASP A 36 2.10 -4.82 -3.95
CA ASP A 36 0.71 -4.91 -4.41
C ASP A 36 0.63 -4.94 -5.95
N TRP A 37 -0.33 -5.68 -6.48
CA TRP A 37 -0.47 -5.89 -7.92
C TRP A 37 -1.25 -4.77 -8.59
N THR A 38 -0.81 -4.35 -9.78
CA THR A 38 -1.70 -3.60 -10.67
C THR A 38 -2.89 -4.48 -11.07
N PRO A 39 -4.09 -3.92 -11.29
CA PRO A 39 -5.28 -4.72 -11.61
C PRO A 39 -5.17 -5.57 -12.87
N ASP A 40 -4.29 -5.18 -13.80
CA ASP A 40 -4.00 -5.92 -15.04
C ASP A 40 -2.97 -7.06 -14.84
N GLY A 41 -2.39 -7.19 -13.66
CA GLY A 41 -1.37 -8.19 -13.32
C GLY A 41 -0.02 -8.00 -14.02
N LYS A 42 0.21 -6.86 -14.68
CA LYS A 42 1.44 -6.61 -15.47
C LYS A 42 2.56 -5.97 -14.66
N ALA A 43 2.24 -5.39 -13.52
CA ALA A 43 3.21 -4.72 -12.67
C ALA A 43 2.90 -4.90 -11.18
N LEU A 44 3.92 -4.64 -10.36
CA LEU A 44 3.78 -4.50 -8.93
C LEU A 44 4.12 -3.06 -8.53
N VAL A 45 3.40 -2.52 -7.56
CA VAL A 45 3.88 -1.42 -6.73
C VAL A 45 4.46 -1.99 -5.44
N PHE A 46 5.45 -1.34 -4.87
CA PHE A 46 6.11 -1.80 -3.65
C PHE A 46 6.81 -0.64 -2.95
N THR A 47 7.03 -0.78 -1.65
CA THR A 47 7.77 0.18 -0.84
C THR A 47 9.28 -0.10 -0.97
N SER A 48 10.07 0.94 -1.19
CA SER A 48 11.53 0.82 -1.22
C SER A 48 12.20 2.04 -0.60
N ASP A 49 13.27 1.80 0.17
CA ASP A 49 14.11 2.83 0.78
C ASP A 49 15.33 3.21 -0.08
N ARG A 50 15.41 2.74 -1.34
CA ARG A 50 16.56 3.02 -2.23
C ARG A 50 16.86 4.49 -2.49
N GLY A 51 15.88 5.38 -2.22
CA GLY A 51 16.03 6.83 -2.28
C GLY A 51 16.43 7.49 -0.95
N GLY A 52 16.78 6.69 0.07
CA GLY A 52 17.13 7.13 1.43
C GLY A 52 15.96 7.13 2.43
N GLN A 53 14.73 7.27 1.94
CA GLN A 53 13.50 7.15 2.75
C GLN A 53 12.50 6.25 2.02
N PRO A 54 11.59 5.55 2.73
CA PRO A 54 10.56 4.71 2.14
C PRO A 54 9.68 5.49 1.16
N GLN A 55 9.61 4.99 -0.07
CA GLN A 55 8.85 5.55 -1.17
C GLN A 55 8.24 4.43 -2.00
N ILE A 56 7.21 4.75 -2.78
CA ILE A 56 6.58 3.76 -3.64
C ILE A 56 7.28 3.72 -5.00
N TYR A 57 7.60 2.51 -5.42
CA TYR A 57 8.15 2.18 -6.72
C TYR A 57 7.21 1.24 -7.46
N ARG A 58 7.31 1.24 -8.78
CA ARG A 58 6.62 0.32 -9.67
C ARG A 58 7.65 -0.50 -10.43
N VAL A 59 7.40 -1.80 -10.55
CA VAL A 59 8.16 -2.72 -11.39
C VAL A 59 7.23 -3.37 -12.40
N ASP A 60 7.63 -3.30 -13.67
CA ASP A 60 6.97 -4.03 -14.75
C ASP A 60 7.48 -5.48 -14.77
N ILE A 61 6.58 -6.46 -14.75
CA ILE A 61 6.95 -7.88 -14.59
C ILE A 61 7.63 -8.45 -15.83
N GLU A 62 7.21 -8.01 -17.02
CA GLU A 62 7.74 -8.52 -18.29
C GLU A 62 9.15 -7.96 -18.54
N THR A 63 9.31 -6.66 -18.37
CA THR A 63 10.57 -5.97 -18.69
C THR A 63 11.53 -5.88 -17.52
N GLY A 64 11.06 -6.09 -16.29
CA GLY A 64 11.84 -5.85 -15.06
C GLY A 64 12.14 -4.37 -14.81
N LYS A 65 11.53 -3.45 -15.56
CA LYS A 65 11.81 -2.01 -15.43
C LYS A 65 11.23 -1.49 -14.12
N VAL A 66 12.11 -0.94 -13.28
CA VAL A 66 11.76 -0.35 -11.99
C VAL A 66 11.79 1.18 -12.08
N GLY A 67 10.79 1.86 -11.51
CA GLY A 67 10.74 3.32 -11.44
C GLY A 67 10.04 3.83 -10.18
N ARG A 68 10.52 4.95 -9.62
CA ARG A 68 9.88 5.64 -8.48
C ARG A 68 8.60 6.31 -8.95
N ILE A 69 7.51 6.22 -8.18
CA ILE A 69 6.22 6.84 -8.53
C ILE A 69 5.70 7.84 -7.48
N THR A 70 6.32 7.96 -6.30
CA THR A 70 5.98 8.98 -5.29
C THR A 70 7.10 9.99 -5.12
N PHE A 71 6.79 11.28 -5.18
CA PHE A 71 7.78 12.36 -5.05
C PHE A 71 7.37 13.45 -4.06
N ARG A 72 6.21 13.30 -3.42
CA ARG A 72 5.68 14.20 -2.39
C ARG A 72 5.71 13.49 -1.04
N GLY A 73 6.00 14.23 0.02
CA GLY A 73 6.18 13.67 1.35
C GLY A 73 7.54 12.98 1.52
N ASN A 74 7.93 12.82 2.77
CA ASN A 74 9.21 12.22 3.17
C ASN A 74 9.08 10.73 3.55
N TYR A 75 7.86 10.19 3.56
CA TYR A 75 7.64 8.76 3.71
C TYR A 75 6.36 8.36 2.98
N ASN A 76 6.44 7.35 2.12
CA ASN A 76 5.31 6.74 1.44
C ASN A 76 5.48 5.22 1.47
N ALA A 77 4.50 4.50 2.01
CA ALA A 77 4.55 3.06 2.20
C ALA A 77 3.16 2.40 2.07
N ALA A 78 3.13 1.06 2.08
CA ALA A 78 1.94 0.22 2.04
C ALA A 78 0.93 0.66 0.97
N ALA A 79 1.42 0.86 -0.26
CA ALA A 79 0.56 1.26 -1.37
C ALA A 79 -0.39 0.13 -1.78
N GLN A 80 -1.61 0.51 -2.15
CA GLN A 80 -2.58 -0.37 -2.78
C GLN A 80 -3.16 0.28 -4.02
N MET A 81 -3.10 -0.45 -5.12
CA MET A 81 -3.65 -0.06 -6.40
C MET A 81 -5.17 -0.07 -6.35
N LEU A 82 -5.79 0.97 -6.89
CA LEU A 82 -7.23 0.98 -7.12
C LEU A 82 -7.57 0.16 -8.36
N ALA A 83 -8.81 -0.33 -8.42
CA ALA A 83 -9.35 -1.08 -9.55
C ALA A 83 -9.32 -0.31 -10.89
N ASP A 84 -9.18 1.02 -10.85
CA ASP A 84 -9.00 1.84 -12.05
C ASP A 84 -7.63 1.65 -12.73
N GLY A 85 -6.66 1.06 -12.04
CA GLY A 85 -5.28 0.85 -12.50
C GLY A 85 -4.46 2.13 -12.67
N LYS A 86 -5.01 3.29 -12.35
CA LYS A 86 -4.42 4.62 -12.56
C LYS A 86 -4.11 5.33 -11.26
N SER A 87 -4.69 4.87 -10.16
CA SER A 87 -4.50 5.47 -8.86
C SER A 87 -4.20 4.44 -7.78
N MET A 88 -3.70 4.92 -6.65
CA MET A 88 -3.39 4.13 -5.48
C MET A 88 -3.74 4.90 -4.20
N VAL A 89 -3.98 4.18 -3.11
CA VAL A 89 -3.86 4.73 -1.76
C VAL A 89 -2.54 4.29 -1.15
N MET A 90 -2.04 5.04 -0.17
CA MET A 90 -0.82 4.71 0.55
C MET A 90 -0.80 5.37 1.93
N VAL A 91 0.02 4.84 2.82
CA VAL A 91 0.46 5.58 4.01
C VAL A 91 1.38 6.69 3.54
N HIS A 92 1.05 7.93 3.88
CA HIS A 92 1.75 9.14 3.48
C HIS A 92 2.13 9.94 4.71
N GLN A 93 3.40 10.30 4.81
CA GLN A 93 3.86 11.22 5.83
C GLN A 93 4.24 12.58 5.24
N GLN A 94 3.77 13.62 5.91
CA GLN A 94 4.24 14.97 5.72
C GLN A 94 4.32 15.69 7.08
N ASN A 95 5.41 16.42 7.32
CA ASN A 95 5.61 17.21 8.55
C ASN A 95 5.51 16.40 9.86
N GLY A 96 5.89 15.12 9.83
CA GLY A 96 5.87 14.24 11.01
C GLY A 96 4.54 13.51 11.24
N GLU A 97 3.49 13.83 10.47
CA GLU A 97 2.18 13.19 10.62
C GLU A 97 1.94 12.14 9.53
N TYR A 98 1.40 10.99 9.93
CA TYR A 98 1.06 9.88 9.05
C TYR A 98 -0.44 9.86 8.79
N HIS A 99 -0.81 9.92 7.51
CA HIS A 99 -2.18 9.91 7.01
C HIS A 99 -2.30 8.91 5.86
N ILE A 100 -3.53 8.52 5.51
CA ILE A 100 -3.78 7.85 4.24
C ILE A 100 -4.00 8.88 3.15
N ALA A 101 -3.27 8.74 2.05
CA ALA A 101 -3.42 9.59 0.88
C ALA A 101 -3.75 8.77 -0.36
N TRP A 102 -4.51 9.37 -1.27
CA TRP A 102 -4.75 8.89 -2.62
C TRP A 102 -3.80 9.61 -3.59
N GLN A 103 -3.21 8.88 -4.54
CA GLN A 103 -2.37 9.44 -5.59
C GLN A 103 -2.77 8.92 -6.97
N GLU A 104 -2.85 9.83 -7.94
CA GLU A 104 -2.88 9.51 -9.38
C GLU A 104 -1.46 9.24 -9.88
N ILE A 105 -1.23 8.12 -10.56
CA ILE A 105 0.12 7.66 -10.93
C ILE A 105 0.72 8.52 -12.05
N GLU A 106 -0.07 8.87 -13.06
CA GLU A 106 0.43 9.59 -14.25
C GLU A 106 0.82 11.03 -13.93
N THR A 107 -0.03 11.75 -13.19
CA THR A 107 0.15 13.17 -12.89
C THR A 107 0.89 13.41 -11.57
N GLY A 108 0.96 12.40 -10.69
CA GLY A 108 1.42 12.57 -9.31
C GLY A 108 0.48 13.41 -8.44
N ARG A 109 -0.78 13.62 -8.86
CA ARG A 109 -1.78 14.34 -8.07
C ARG A 109 -2.05 13.59 -6.79
N LEU A 110 -1.85 14.26 -5.66
CA LEU A 110 -1.99 13.69 -4.31
C LEU A 110 -3.14 14.36 -3.56
N LEU A 111 -3.98 13.57 -2.90
CA LEU A 111 -5.04 14.00 -2.00
C LEU A 111 -4.94 13.25 -0.67
N VAL A 112 -4.78 13.96 0.45
CA VAL A 112 -4.81 13.36 1.78
C VAL A 112 -6.26 13.11 2.19
N LEU A 113 -6.60 11.85 2.48
CA LEU A 113 -7.98 11.41 2.75
C LEU A 113 -8.35 11.45 4.24
N THR A 114 -7.36 11.23 5.09
CA THR A 114 -7.55 11.18 6.55
C THR A 114 -6.95 12.40 7.24
N ARG A 115 -7.31 12.58 8.51
CA ARG A 115 -6.80 13.65 9.39
C ARG A 115 -6.55 13.12 10.80
N SER A 116 -6.57 11.80 10.96
CA SER A 116 -6.39 11.13 12.25
C SER A 116 -4.90 10.90 12.50
N PHE A 117 -4.55 10.50 13.71
CA PHE A 117 -3.16 10.37 14.12
C PHE A 117 -2.67 8.94 13.93
N LEU A 118 -1.52 8.77 13.27
CA LEU A 118 -0.87 7.49 12.98
C LEU A 118 -1.78 6.52 12.20
N ASP A 119 -2.20 6.95 11.01
CA ASP A 119 -2.99 6.08 10.13
C ASP A 119 -2.08 5.12 9.35
N GLU A 120 -2.35 3.82 9.47
CA GLU A 120 -1.52 2.74 8.91
C GLU A 120 -2.37 1.63 8.26
N SER A 121 -1.69 0.80 7.45
CA SER A 121 -2.24 -0.42 6.84
C SER A 121 -3.58 -0.23 6.12
N PRO A 122 -3.64 0.59 5.05
CA PRO A 122 -4.85 0.76 4.26
C PRO A 122 -5.28 -0.57 3.60
N SER A 123 -6.59 -0.82 3.53
CA SER A 123 -7.18 -1.90 2.73
C SER A 123 -8.45 -1.48 1.99
N ILE A 124 -8.42 -1.55 0.66
CA ILE A 124 -9.51 -1.10 -0.21
C ILE A 124 -10.56 -2.19 -0.42
N ALA A 125 -11.84 -1.81 -0.36
CA ALA A 125 -12.96 -2.65 -0.74
C ALA A 125 -12.93 -3.01 -2.24
N PRO A 126 -13.32 -4.23 -2.64
CA PRO A 126 -13.26 -4.66 -4.04
C PRO A 126 -14.12 -3.85 -5.02
N ASN A 127 -15.09 -3.09 -4.51
CA ASN A 127 -15.91 -2.17 -5.28
C ASN A 127 -15.28 -0.78 -5.43
N GLY A 128 -14.11 -0.54 -4.84
CA GLY A 128 -13.39 0.74 -4.86
C GLY A 128 -14.11 1.87 -4.15
N SER A 129 -15.11 1.60 -3.31
CA SER A 129 -15.89 2.65 -2.66
C SER A 129 -15.46 2.93 -1.22
N MET A 130 -14.84 1.98 -0.55
CA MET A 130 -14.46 2.07 0.86
C MET A 130 -13.00 1.68 1.08
N LEU A 131 -12.40 2.27 2.09
CA LEU A 131 -11.06 2.00 2.58
C LEU A 131 -11.12 1.72 4.08
N LEU A 132 -10.67 0.56 4.55
CA LEU A 132 -10.33 0.37 5.97
C LEU A 132 -8.89 0.82 6.22
N PHE A 133 -8.63 1.32 7.42
CA PHE A 133 -7.29 1.61 7.90
C PHE A 133 -7.26 1.49 9.43
N ALA A 134 -6.08 1.27 9.99
CA ALA A 134 -5.86 1.32 11.43
C ALA A 134 -5.45 2.75 11.82
N THR A 135 -5.93 3.24 12.97
CA THR A 135 -5.62 4.57 13.50
C THR A 135 -5.50 4.53 15.03
N LYS A 136 -4.88 5.54 15.66
CA LYS A 136 -4.71 5.57 17.11
C LYS A 136 -5.70 6.51 17.80
N GLN A 137 -6.37 6.04 18.86
CA GLN A 137 -7.18 6.85 19.77
C GLN A 137 -6.63 6.73 21.20
N GLY A 138 -6.00 7.81 21.70
CA GLY A 138 -5.24 7.75 22.94
C GLY A 138 -4.06 6.79 22.79
N ASP A 139 -4.03 5.73 23.60
CA ASP A 139 -3.02 4.66 23.52
C ASP A 139 -3.47 3.38 22.80
N ARG A 140 -4.69 3.34 22.25
CA ARG A 140 -5.25 2.14 21.58
C ARG A 140 -5.32 2.33 20.07
N GLY A 141 -4.95 1.30 19.31
CA GLY A 141 -5.26 1.22 17.88
C GLY A 141 -6.71 0.78 17.66
N VAL A 142 -7.37 1.42 16.69
CA VAL A 142 -8.76 1.17 16.31
C VAL A 142 -8.88 1.12 14.79
N LEU A 143 -9.85 0.38 14.28
CA LEU A 143 -10.15 0.36 12.84
C LEU A 143 -11.11 1.48 12.47
N ALA A 144 -10.83 2.13 11.35
CA ALA A 144 -11.69 3.13 10.74
C ALA A 144 -11.92 2.80 9.26
N ALA A 145 -13.07 3.22 8.74
CA ALA A 145 -13.42 3.12 7.34
C ALA A 145 -13.74 4.51 6.78
N VAL A 146 -13.25 4.80 5.59
CA VAL A 146 -13.55 6.03 4.85
C VAL A 146 -14.01 5.71 3.44
N ALA A 147 -15.04 6.40 2.97
CA ALA A 147 -15.44 6.34 1.58
C ALA A 147 -14.44 7.12 0.72
N LEU A 148 -14.05 6.57 -0.43
CA LEU A 148 -13.07 7.20 -1.32
C LEU A 148 -13.59 8.48 -2.00
N ASP A 149 -14.92 8.69 -2.01
CA ASP A 149 -15.58 9.92 -2.44
C ASP A 149 -15.54 11.05 -1.39
N GLY A 150 -15.00 10.78 -0.20
CA GLY A 150 -14.89 11.73 0.92
C GLY A 150 -16.18 11.96 1.70
N GLY A 151 -17.28 11.26 1.38
CA GLY A 151 -18.61 11.54 1.93
C GLY A 151 -18.93 10.87 3.26
N PHE A 152 -18.31 9.72 3.57
CA PHE A 152 -18.67 8.90 4.74
C PHE A 152 -17.45 8.41 5.51
N LYS A 153 -17.45 8.60 6.85
CA LYS A 153 -16.44 8.10 7.77
C LYS A 153 -17.13 7.29 8.87
N TYR A 154 -16.76 6.03 9.04
CA TYR A 154 -17.32 5.15 10.06
C TYR A 154 -16.19 4.51 10.86
N ARG A 155 -16.30 4.55 12.19
CA ARG A 155 -15.33 3.90 13.08
C ARG A 155 -15.91 2.56 13.51
N LEU A 156 -15.08 1.52 13.50
CA LEU A 156 -15.45 0.18 13.96
C LEU A 156 -14.91 0.02 15.39
N PRO A 157 -15.73 0.24 16.43
CA PRO A 157 -15.28 0.02 17.81
C PRO A 157 -15.01 -1.47 18.04
N SER A 158 -13.83 -1.79 18.56
CA SER A 158 -13.52 -3.13 19.11
C SER A 158 -13.71 -3.08 20.63
N PRO A 159 -14.55 -3.96 21.22
CA PRO A 159 -14.81 -3.94 22.66
C PRO A 159 -13.57 -4.24 23.53
N ASP A 160 -12.62 -5.08 23.06
CA ASP A 160 -11.69 -5.74 23.98
C ASP A 160 -10.18 -5.74 23.59
N SER A 161 -9.73 -5.10 22.50
CA SER A 161 -8.27 -5.12 22.17
C SER A 161 -7.79 -4.05 21.18
N ASP A 162 -6.46 -3.91 21.06
CA ASP A 162 -5.76 -3.23 19.96
C ASP A 162 -5.99 -4.02 18.66
N VAL A 163 -6.30 -3.34 17.55
CA VAL A 163 -6.57 -3.96 16.24
C VAL A 163 -5.81 -3.20 15.16
N ARG A 164 -5.04 -3.93 14.34
CA ARG A 164 -4.19 -3.40 13.27
C ARG A 164 -4.27 -4.29 12.02
N GLU A 165 -3.76 -3.81 10.89
CA GLU A 165 -3.62 -4.56 9.63
C GLU A 165 -4.93 -5.11 9.03
N PRO A 166 -5.94 -4.27 8.71
CA PRO A 166 -7.14 -4.74 8.04
C PRO A 166 -6.83 -5.26 6.63
N ALA A 167 -7.57 -6.28 6.17
CA ALA A 167 -7.55 -6.78 4.80
C ALA A 167 -8.97 -7.05 4.30
N TRP A 168 -9.39 -6.39 3.21
CA TRP A 168 -10.69 -6.61 2.58
C TRP A 168 -10.60 -7.79 1.60
N SER A 169 -11.53 -8.74 1.70
CA SER A 169 -11.62 -9.88 0.77
C SER A 169 -11.98 -9.43 -0.65
N PRO A 170 -11.46 -10.06 -1.72
CA PRO A 170 -11.88 -9.80 -3.10
C PRO A 170 -13.36 -10.14 -3.33
N LYS A 171 -13.96 -9.67 -4.45
CA LYS A 171 -15.34 -10.05 -4.79
C LYS A 171 -15.44 -11.58 -4.92
N THR A 172 -16.30 -12.21 -4.12
CA THR A 172 -16.75 -13.58 -4.36
C THR A 172 -17.66 -13.60 -5.58
N ARG A 173 -17.36 -14.49 -6.52
CA ARG A 173 -18.08 -14.66 -7.79
C ARG A 173 -19.40 -15.39 -7.59
#